data_AF-A0A974WJF7-F1
#
_entry.id   AF-A0A974WJF7-F1
#
_cell.length_a   1.000
_cell.length_b   1.000
_cell.length_c   1.000
_cell.angle_alpha   90.00
_cell.angle_beta   90.00
_cell.angle_gamma   90.00
#
_symmetry.space_group_name_H-M   'P 1'
#
loop_
_entity.id
_entity.type
_entity.pdbx_description
1 polymer ?
#
loop_
_entity_poly.entity_id
_entity_poly.type
_entity_poly.pdbx_seq_one_letter_code
_entity_poly.pdbx_strand_id
1 'polypeptide(L)'
;MEQNLIMCWKELKSILDKNKIKYSLSPSTTRLIINKRELTLGNFSISIFWKDFDYLHSKYEDKFVNDSEKIDYFRPYFNFEGQRIYFELIIGTSIEKLNKMNKPKNLKSITYWGNNKKSLLLKVFHPKKRITSRLLINILNEDRYTRFIVLSDSIDRFYIFRNSNWYNSEKIEVENETFNVLGFFIDKNKQDKNN
;
A
#
# COMPACT_ATOMS: atom_id res chain seq x y z
N MET A 1 16.33 11.31 8.95
CA MET A 1 15.43 10.19 9.20
C MET A 1 15.34 10.04 10.69
N GLU A 2 14.13 10.05 11.21
CA GLU A 2 13.88 9.96 12.64
C GLU A 2 14.47 8.68 13.26
N GLN A 3 15.09 8.77 14.43
CA GLN A 3 15.70 7.60 15.08
C GLN A 3 14.67 6.49 15.35
N ASN A 4 13.44 6.85 15.73
CA ASN A 4 12.33 5.92 15.91
C ASN A 4 11.96 5.18 14.62
N LEU A 5 12.03 5.86 13.48
CA LEU A 5 11.81 5.24 12.18
C LEU A 5 12.88 4.18 11.88
N ILE A 6 14.16 4.50 12.13
CA ILE A 6 15.26 3.56 11.91
C ILE A 6 15.11 2.31 12.78
N MET A 7 14.76 2.46 14.06
CA MET A 7 14.56 1.32 14.96
C MET A 7 13.39 0.44 14.51
N CYS A 8 12.23 1.05 14.23
CA CYS A 8 11.05 0.34 13.74
C CYS A 8 11.34 -0.35 12.40
N TRP A 9 12.09 0.30 11.51
CA TRP A 9 12.52 -0.24 10.23
C TRP A 9 13.41 -1.47 10.40
N LYS A 10 14.40 -1.42 11.30
CA LYS A 10 15.32 -2.55 11.55
C LYS A 10 14.58 -3.79 12.04
N GLU A 11 13.64 -3.63 12.96
CA GLU A 11 12.80 -4.74 13.44
C GLU A 11 11.93 -5.31 12.30
N LEU A 12 11.25 -4.44 11.54
CA LEU A 12 10.45 -4.86 10.39
C LEU A 12 11.31 -5.61 9.36
N LYS A 13 12.47 -5.07 9.00
CA LYS A 13 13.41 -5.66 8.06
C LYS A 13 13.88 -7.04 8.53
N SER A 14 14.20 -7.20 9.81
CA SER A 14 14.56 -8.50 10.39
C SER A 14 13.46 -9.56 10.19
N ILE A 15 12.19 -9.19 10.41
CA ILE A 15 11.05 -10.09 10.20
C ILE A 15 10.87 -10.43 8.72
N LEU A 16 10.98 -9.45 7.83
CA LEU A 16 10.87 -9.65 6.38
C LEU A 16 11.97 -10.58 5.87
N ASP A 17 13.22 -10.34 6.26
CA ASP A 17 14.39 -11.15 5.88
C ASP A 17 14.26 -12.59 6.41
N LYS A 18 13.88 -12.76 7.69
CA LYS A 18 13.64 -14.08 8.31
C LYS A 18 12.58 -14.88 7.55
N ASN A 19 11.55 -14.23 7.05
CA ASN A 19 10.45 -14.87 6.31
C ASN A 19 10.67 -14.87 4.79
N LYS A 20 11.83 -14.39 4.30
CA LYS A 20 12.18 -14.27 2.88
C LYS A 20 11.14 -13.48 2.08
N ILE A 21 10.52 -12.48 2.71
CA ILE A 21 9.50 -11.64 2.08
C ILE A 21 10.17 -10.55 1.26
N LYS A 22 9.84 -10.49 -0.03
CA LYS A 22 10.29 -9.41 -0.89
C LYS A 22 9.51 -8.14 -0.57
N TYR A 23 10.23 -7.04 -0.42
CA TYR A 23 9.64 -5.73 -0.17
C TYR A 23 10.28 -4.68 -1.07
N SER A 24 9.61 -3.55 -1.15
CA SER A 24 10.09 -2.35 -1.82
C SER A 24 9.71 -1.11 -1.02
N LEU A 25 10.42 0.01 -1.14
CA LEU A 25 9.82 1.30 -0.77
C LEU A 25 8.51 1.48 -1.54
N SER A 26 7.51 2.00 -0.86
CA SER A 26 6.24 2.29 -1.51
C SER A 26 6.39 3.41 -2.54
N PRO A 27 5.56 3.45 -3.60
CA PRO A 27 5.56 4.56 -4.55
C PRO A 27 5.43 5.93 -3.88
N SER A 28 4.65 6.04 -2.81
CA SER A 28 4.51 7.28 -2.04
C SER A 28 5.82 7.68 -1.37
N THR A 29 6.49 6.78 -0.65
CA THR A 29 7.80 7.03 -0.04
C THR A 29 8.89 7.31 -1.06
N THR A 30 8.95 6.54 -2.16
CA THR A 30 9.88 6.78 -3.27
C THR A 30 9.72 8.20 -3.82
N ARG A 31 8.48 8.67 -4.01
CA ARG A 31 8.22 10.05 -4.45
C ARG A 31 8.68 11.08 -3.44
N LEU A 32 8.52 10.84 -2.13
CA LEU A 32 9.03 11.75 -1.09
C LEU A 32 10.55 11.90 -1.20
N ILE A 33 11.27 10.78 -1.36
CA ILE A 33 12.73 10.77 -1.50
C ILE A 33 13.18 11.50 -2.77
N ILE A 34 12.57 11.19 -3.92
CA ILE A 34 12.89 11.86 -5.20
C ILE A 34 12.68 13.38 -5.09
N ASN A 35 11.65 13.80 -4.35
CA ASN A 35 11.34 15.20 -4.11
C ASN A 35 12.12 15.81 -2.91
N LYS A 36 13.13 15.10 -2.38
CA LYS A 36 13.98 15.54 -1.26
C LYS A 36 13.19 15.96 -0.02
N ARG A 37 12.09 15.26 0.27
CA ARG A 37 11.29 15.49 1.48
C ARG A 37 11.81 14.64 2.63
N GLU A 38 11.72 15.20 3.83
CA GLU A 38 12.09 14.49 5.05
C GLU A 38 11.18 13.29 5.30
N LEU A 39 11.79 12.17 5.69
CA LEU A 39 11.10 10.93 6.04
C LEU A 39 10.88 10.87 7.56
N THR A 40 9.62 10.68 7.93
CA THR A 40 9.14 10.46 9.30
C THR A 40 8.30 9.20 9.35
N LEU A 41 8.01 8.69 10.56
CA LEU A 41 7.11 7.54 10.71
C LEU A 41 5.73 7.78 10.07
N GLY A 42 5.25 9.03 10.05
CA GLY A 42 3.93 9.38 9.49
C GLY A 42 3.85 9.32 7.96
N ASN A 43 4.98 9.35 7.26
CA ASN A 43 5.02 9.41 5.79
C ASN A 43 5.88 8.30 5.15
N PHE A 44 6.46 7.42 5.97
CA PHE A 44 7.21 6.26 5.52
C PHE A 44 6.30 5.03 5.38
N SER A 45 6.36 4.41 4.21
CA SER A 45 5.65 3.19 3.88
C SER A 45 6.43 2.30 2.93
N ILE A 46 6.18 1.01 3.02
CA ILE A 46 6.76 0.01 2.13
C ILE A 46 5.66 -0.73 1.37
N SER A 47 6.04 -1.34 0.25
CA SER A 47 5.16 -2.17 -0.55
C SER A 47 5.59 -3.63 -0.49
N ILE A 48 4.62 -4.50 -0.21
CA ILE A 48 4.73 -5.96 -0.29
C ILE A 48 3.50 -6.53 -1.02
N PHE A 49 3.58 -7.77 -1.50
CA PHE A 49 2.39 -8.43 -2.02
C PHE A 49 1.36 -8.66 -0.92
N TRP A 50 0.08 -8.53 -1.27
CA TRP A 50 -1.00 -8.72 -0.31
C TRP A 50 -0.97 -10.12 0.34
N LYS A 51 -0.59 -11.17 -0.42
CA LYS A 51 -0.47 -12.55 0.10
C LYS A 51 0.62 -12.67 1.16
N ASP A 52 1.73 -11.95 0.97
CA ASP A 52 2.83 -11.91 1.94
C ASP A 52 2.40 -11.18 3.22
N PHE A 53 1.62 -10.10 3.08
CA PHE A 53 1.04 -9.42 4.23
C PHE A 53 0.09 -10.35 5.01
N ASP A 54 -0.84 -11.02 4.33
CA ASP A 54 -1.78 -11.97 4.97
C ASP A 54 -1.03 -13.09 5.70
N TYR A 55 0.05 -13.61 5.12
CA TYR A 55 0.94 -14.56 5.78
C TYR A 55 1.59 -13.98 7.05
N LEU A 56 2.18 -12.78 6.98
CA LEU A 56 2.80 -12.13 8.14
C LEU A 56 1.77 -11.83 9.24
N HIS A 57 0.60 -11.34 8.89
CA HIS A 57 -0.51 -11.09 9.80
C HIS A 57 -0.93 -12.36 10.53
N SER A 58 -1.06 -13.49 9.82
CA SER A 58 -1.42 -14.77 10.45
C SER A 58 -0.35 -15.29 11.43
N LYS A 59 0.91 -14.91 11.24
CA LYS A 59 2.06 -15.41 12.02
C LYS A 59 2.47 -14.49 13.16
N TYR A 60 2.21 -13.19 13.02
CA TYR A 60 2.61 -12.11 13.91
C TYR A 60 1.44 -11.13 14.09
N GLU A 61 0.30 -11.64 14.56
CA GLU A 61 -0.98 -10.93 14.60
C GLU A 61 -0.94 -9.62 15.41
N ASP A 62 -0.11 -9.59 16.46
CA ASP A 62 0.13 -8.42 17.32
C ASP A 62 0.96 -7.32 16.65
N LYS A 63 1.82 -7.71 15.71
CA LYS A 63 2.74 -6.81 15.01
C LYS A 63 2.22 -6.36 13.66
N PHE A 64 1.51 -7.20 12.92
CA PHE A 64 1.01 -6.87 11.58
C PHE A 64 -0.50 -6.71 11.67
N VAL A 65 -0.98 -5.48 11.59
CA VAL A 65 -2.39 -5.17 11.82
C VAL A 65 -3.07 -4.84 10.49
N ASN A 66 -4.12 -5.61 10.17
CA ASN A 66 -5.04 -5.29 9.09
C ASN A 66 -6.07 -4.24 9.56
N ASP A 67 -6.41 -3.29 8.66
CA ASP A 67 -7.54 -2.36 8.77
C ASP A 67 -8.01 -2.04 10.19
N SER A 68 -7.45 -1.01 10.83
CA SER A 68 -7.94 -0.62 12.16
C SER A 68 -9.44 -0.26 12.08
N GLU A 69 -10.26 -0.88 12.92
CA GLU A 69 -11.68 -0.55 13.02
C GLU A 69 -11.90 0.93 13.42
N LYS A 70 -10.88 1.59 13.99
CA LYS A 70 -11.05 2.82 14.76
C LYS A 70 -10.59 4.14 14.13
N ILE A 71 -9.80 4.25 13.05
CA ILE A 71 -9.30 5.58 12.59
C ILE A 71 -9.23 5.74 11.06
N ASP A 72 -9.31 7.00 10.61
CA ASP A 72 -9.36 7.64 9.27
C ASP A 72 -8.33 7.22 8.19
N TYR A 73 -7.52 6.18 8.40
CA TYR A 73 -6.53 5.73 7.42
C TYR A 73 -6.52 4.20 7.34
N PHE A 74 -6.99 3.67 6.21
CA PHE A 74 -7.14 2.24 5.98
C PHE A 74 -5.91 1.70 5.27
N ARG A 75 -4.80 1.69 5.99
CA ARG A 75 -3.58 1.03 5.53
C ARG A 75 -3.20 -0.04 6.54
N PRO A 76 -2.92 -1.28 6.11
CA PRO A 76 -2.26 -2.24 6.97
C PRO A 76 -0.94 -1.66 7.45
N TYR A 77 -0.53 -2.02 8.66
CA TYR A 77 0.70 -1.49 9.24
C TYR A 77 1.42 -2.52 10.09
N PHE A 78 2.72 -2.31 10.23
CA PHE A 78 3.57 -2.97 11.19
C PHE A 78 3.63 -2.09 12.45
N ASN A 79 3.44 -2.68 13.62
CA ASN A 79 3.48 -2.03 14.91
C ASN A 79 4.67 -2.55 15.73
N PHE A 80 5.50 -1.63 16.20
CA PHE A 80 6.59 -1.93 17.12
C PHE A 80 6.68 -0.82 18.17
N GLU A 81 6.49 -1.18 19.44
CA GLU A 81 6.55 -0.23 20.57
C GLU A 81 5.65 1.01 20.38
N GLY A 82 4.48 0.81 19.77
CA GLY A 82 3.52 1.88 19.48
C GLY A 82 3.82 2.71 18.23
N GLN A 83 4.98 2.49 17.59
CA GLN A 83 5.35 3.10 16.32
C GLN A 83 4.83 2.27 15.14
N ARG A 84 4.48 2.96 14.04
CA ARG A 84 3.84 2.33 12.88
C ARG A 84 4.61 2.58 11.59
N ILE A 85 4.83 1.51 10.83
CA ILE A 85 5.23 1.57 9.42
C ILE A 85 4.06 1.07 8.59
N TYR A 86 3.56 1.90 7.67
CA TYR A 86 2.41 1.54 6.84
C TYR A 86 2.82 0.72 5.62
N PHE A 87 1.91 -0.12 5.16
CA PHE A 87 2.05 -0.90 3.94
C PHE A 87 1.17 -0.36 2.83
N GLU A 88 1.72 -0.29 1.62
CA GLU A 88 0.96 -0.17 0.39
C GLU A 88 0.97 -1.51 -0.35
N LEU A 89 -0.17 -2.19 -0.37
CA LEU A 89 -0.25 -3.59 -0.83
C LEU A 89 -0.24 -3.69 -2.36
N ILE A 90 0.65 -4.52 -2.91
CA ILE A 90 0.64 -4.86 -4.34
C ILE A 90 -0.35 -5.99 -4.60
N ILE A 91 -1.22 -5.78 -5.59
CA ILE A 91 -2.21 -6.74 -6.06
C ILE A 91 -2.06 -6.90 -7.57
N GLY A 92 -1.95 -8.15 -8.02
CA GLY A 92 -2.07 -8.50 -9.43
C GLY A 92 -3.51 -8.33 -9.91
N THR A 93 -3.72 -7.59 -10.98
CA THR A 93 -5.05 -7.29 -11.55
C THR A 93 -5.03 -7.27 -13.09
N SER A 94 -6.18 -7.05 -13.71
CA SER A 94 -6.34 -6.92 -15.15
C SER A 94 -6.88 -5.57 -15.57
N ILE A 95 -6.69 -5.23 -16.85
CA ILE A 95 -7.30 -4.04 -17.42
C ILE A 95 -8.83 -4.10 -17.34
N GLU A 96 -9.44 -5.28 -17.48
CA GLU A 96 -10.87 -5.50 -17.39
C GLU A 96 -11.39 -5.18 -15.97
N LYS A 97 -10.69 -5.62 -14.93
CA LYS A 97 -11.06 -5.30 -13.54
C LYS A 97 -10.85 -3.85 -13.19
N LEU A 98 -9.76 -3.23 -13.65
CA LEU A 98 -9.53 -1.80 -13.49
C LEU A 98 -10.63 -0.98 -14.18
N ASN A 99 -11.01 -1.33 -15.41
CA ASN A 99 -12.10 -0.68 -16.13
C ASN A 99 -13.44 -0.87 -15.40
N LYS A 100 -13.71 -2.05 -14.83
CA LYS A 100 -14.90 -2.29 -14.00
C LYS A 100 -14.88 -1.44 -12.73
N MET A 101 -13.73 -1.31 -12.07
CA MET A 101 -13.54 -0.48 -10.88
C MET A 101 -13.84 1.00 -11.18
N ASN A 102 -13.35 1.50 -12.32
CA ASN A 102 -13.48 2.89 -12.74
C ASN A 102 -14.89 3.29 -13.20
N LYS A 103 -15.82 2.33 -13.38
CA LYS A 103 -17.21 2.66 -13.69
C LYS A 103 -17.81 3.53 -12.57
N PRO A 104 -18.50 4.64 -12.87
CA PRO A 104 -18.98 5.59 -11.85
C PRO A 104 -19.78 4.95 -10.69
N LYS A 105 -20.58 3.92 -10.98
CA LYS A 105 -21.34 3.17 -9.97
C LYS A 105 -20.44 2.45 -8.95
N ASN A 106 -19.35 1.86 -9.44
CA ASN A 106 -18.39 1.11 -8.62
C ASN A 106 -17.40 2.08 -7.97
N LEU A 107 -16.95 3.09 -8.71
CA LEU A 107 -16.09 4.15 -8.20
C LEU A 107 -16.76 4.80 -6.99
N LYS A 108 -18.02 5.27 -7.09
CA LYS A 108 -18.77 5.82 -5.94
C LYS A 108 -18.87 4.89 -4.73
N SER A 109 -18.87 3.57 -4.95
CA SER A 109 -18.83 2.62 -3.83
C SER A 109 -17.45 2.52 -3.19
N ILE A 110 -16.38 2.64 -4.00
CA ILE A 110 -14.98 2.50 -3.61
C ILE A 110 -14.33 3.83 -3.19
N THR A 111 -14.90 4.98 -3.55
CA THR A 111 -14.39 6.33 -3.21
C THR A 111 -14.26 6.54 -1.70
N TYR A 112 -14.94 5.72 -0.90
CA TYR A 112 -14.87 5.74 0.57
C TYR A 112 -13.91 4.68 1.15
N TRP A 113 -13.04 4.10 0.33
CA TRP A 113 -11.84 3.42 0.80
C TRP A 113 -11.00 4.40 1.60
N GLY A 114 -10.70 4.07 2.86
CA GLY A 114 -9.86 4.96 3.67
C GLY A 114 -10.59 6.09 4.39
N ASN A 115 -11.75 6.56 3.92
CA ASN A 115 -12.23 7.89 4.29
C ASN A 115 -13.63 7.90 4.93
N ASN A 116 -13.71 8.24 6.22
CA ASN A 116 -14.95 8.42 6.97
C ASN A 116 -15.60 9.80 6.81
N LYS A 117 -15.01 10.71 6.01
CA LYS A 117 -15.57 12.04 5.69
C LYS A 117 -16.76 11.96 4.72
N LYS A 118 -17.71 11.06 4.94
CA LYS A 118 -19.05 11.20 4.36
C LYS A 118 -19.68 12.46 4.94
N SER A 119 -20.31 13.28 4.11
CA SER A 119 -21.23 14.31 4.62
C SER A 119 -22.29 13.63 5.49
N LEU A 120 -22.79 14.31 6.53
CA LEU A 120 -23.82 13.78 7.42
C LEU A 120 -25.01 13.20 6.63
N LEU A 121 -25.40 13.86 5.54
CA LEU A 121 -26.46 13.39 4.63
C LEU A 121 -26.12 12.04 3.97
N LEU A 122 -24.88 11.84 3.50
CA LEU A 122 -24.45 10.57 2.89
C LEU A 122 -24.34 9.42 3.90
N LYS A 123 -24.16 9.72 5.20
CA LYS A 123 -24.19 8.71 6.27
C LYS A 123 -25.61 8.19 6.51
N VAL A 124 -26.62 9.05 6.39
CA VAL A 124 -28.04 8.72 6.63
C VAL A 124 -28.66 7.98 5.44
N PHE A 125 -28.45 8.44 4.21
CA PHE A 125 -29.12 7.86 3.03
C PHE A 125 -28.42 6.63 2.44
N HIS A 126 -27.15 6.38 2.79
CA HIS A 126 -26.38 5.27 2.25
C HIS A 126 -25.56 4.57 3.33
N PRO A 127 -26.22 3.74 4.19
CA PRO A 127 -25.56 2.85 5.15
C PRO A 127 -24.90 1.68 4.41
N LYS A 128 -24.08 1.94 3.39
CA LYS A 128 -23.30 0.90 2.73
C LYS A 128 -22.20 0.45 3.69
N LYS A 129 -22.07 -0.88 3.84
CA LYS A 129 -21.00 -1.56 4.57
C LYS A 129 -19.65 -0.97 4.16
N ARG A 130 -18.81 -0.74 5.16
CA ARG A 130 -17.42 -0.29 5.01
C ARG A 130 -16.68 -1.24 4.04
N ILE A 131 -15.97 -0.69 3.06
CA ILE A 131 -15.10 -1.49 2.20
C ILE A 131 -13.79 -1.70 2.95
N THR A 132 -13.37 -2.97 3.07
CA THR A 132 -12.10 -3.41 3.69
C THR A 132 -11.06 -3.71 2.63
N SER A 133 -9.78 -3.75 3.02
CA SER A 133 -8.65 -4.01 2.12
C SER A 133 -8.83 -5.38 1.51
N ARG A 134 -9.24 -6.34 2.33
CA ARG A 134 -9.62 -7.69 1.91
C ARG A 134 -10.73 -7.71 0.86
N LEU A 135 -11.76 -6.86 0.98
CA LEU A 135 -12.81 -6.77 -0.05
C LEU A 135 -12.26 -6.24 -1.38
N LEU A 136 -11.41 -5.21 -1.34
CA LEU A 136 -10.76 -4.68 -2.55
C LEU A 136 -9.82 -5.70 -3.18
N ILE A 137 -9.03 -6.40 -2.37
CA ILE A 137 -8.19 -7.52 -2.81
C ILE A 137 -9.04 -8.56 -3.52
N ASN A 138 -10.16 -8.99 -2.94
CA ASN A 138 -11.03 -9.98 -3.57
C ASN A 138 -11.64 -9.50 -4.90
N ILE A 139 -11.96 -8.21 -5.01
CA ILE A 139 -12.48 -7.62 -6.24
C ILE A 139 -11.39 -7.57 -7.31
N LEU A 140 -10.18 -7.13 -6.96
CA LEU A 140 -9.11 -6.77 -7.89
C LEU A 140 -8.18 -7.94 -8.24
N ASN A 141 -7.94 -8.86 -7.31
CA ASN A 141 -6.94 -9.91 -7.46
C ASN A 141 -7.24 -10.84 -8.62
N GLU A 142 -6.25 -11.10 -9.47
CA GLU A 142 -6.28 -12.13 -10.51
C GLU A 142 -5.02 -12.97 -10.50
N ASP A 143 -5.18 -14.27 -10.74
CA ASP A 143 -4.04 -15.19 -10.83
C ASP A 143 -3.22 -14.96 -12.11
N ARG A 144 -3.88 -14.64 -13.23
CA ARG A 144 -3.25 -14.29 -14.51
C ARG A 144 -3.37 -12.79 -14.78
N TYR A 145 -2.63 -12.01 -14.00
CA TYR A 145 -2.70 -10.56 -14.03
C TYR A 145 -1.87 -9.94 -15.17
N THR A 146 -2.38 -8.85 -15.75
CA THR A 146 -1.69 -8.03 -16.78
C THR A 146 -1.22 -6.68 -16.23
N ARG A 147 -1.63 -6.34 -15.01
CA ARG A 147 -1.32 -5.08 -14.31
C ARG A 147 -1.04 -5.36 -12.84
N PHE A 148 -0.33 -4.44 -12.21
CA PHE A 148 -0.27 -4.33 -10.76
C PHE A 148 -1.02 -3.09 -10.33
N ILE A 149 -1.80 -3.21 -9.26
CA ILE A 149 -2.35 -2.08 -8.52
C ILE A 149 -1.74 -2.08 -7.12
N VAL A 150 -1.20 -0.94 -6.71
CA VAL A 150 -0.68 -0.71 -5.36
C VAL A 150 -1.72 0.08 -4.59
N LEU A 151 -2.31 -0.55 -3.57
CA LEU A 151 -3.31 0.09 -2.71
C LEU A 151 -2.61 0.99 -1.69
N SER A 152 -3.02 2.26 -1.64
CA SER A 152 -2.63 3.20 -0.59
C SER A 152 -3.83 3.52 0.32
N ASP A 153 -3.75 4.60 1.09
CA ASP A 153 -4.81 5.05 2.00
C ASP A 153 -6.07 5.58 1.33
N SER A 154 -6.04 5.90 0.03
CA SER A 154 -7.22 6.35 -0.70
C SER A 154 -7.14 6.01 -2.19
N ILE A 155 -8.30 5.89 -2.85
CA ILE A 155 -8.40 5.43 -4.25
C ILE A 155 -7.67 6.37 -5.24
N ASP A 156 -7.69 7.67 -4.97
CA ASP A 156 -6.99 8.70 -5.77
C ASP A 156 -5.46 8.58 -5.67
N ARG A 157 -4.98 7.84 -4.67
CA ARG A 157 -3.57 7.51 -4.47
C ARG A 157 -3.24 6.06 -4.81
N PHE A 158 -4.12 5.34 -5.49
CA PHE A 158 -3.77 4.05 -6.07
C PHE A 158 -2.83 4.23 -7.24
N TYR A 159 -1.82 3.36 -7.31
CA TYR A 159 -0.84 3.37 -8.39
C TYR A 159 -1.06 2.14 -9.28
N ILE A 160 -1.22 2.36 -10.59
CA ILE A 160 -1.40 1.30 -11.57
C ILE A 160 -0.14 1.21 -12.43
N PHE A 161 0.39 0.01 -12.54
CA PHE A 161 1.58 -0.29 -13.32
C PHE A 161 1.33 -1.45 -14.27
N ARG A 162 2.05 -1.46 -15.40
CA ARG A 162 2.12 -2.65 -16.26
C ARG A 162 2.77 -3.80 -15.50
N ASN A 163 2.31 -5.04 -15.76
CA ASN A 163 3.00 -6.22 -15.25
C ASN A 163 4.45 -6.16 -15.72
N SER A 164 5.34 -6.02 -14.75
CA SER A 164 6.77 -5.80 -14.95
C SER A 164 7.54 -6.67 -13.97
N ASN A 165 8.75 -7.01 -14.35
CA ASN A 165 9.51 -8.04 -13.65
C ASN A 165 10.02 -7.52 -12.29
N TRP A 166 9.74 -8.26 -11.22
CA TRP A 166 10.22 -7.98 -9.86
C TRP A 166 11.74 -8.00 -9.74
N TYR A 167 12.44 -8.58 -10.72
CA TYR A 167 13.91 -8.62 -10.75
C TYR A 167 14.56 -7.26 -11.04
N ASN A 168 13.78 -6.26 -11.50
CA ASN A 168 14.29 -4.91 -11.75
C ASN A 168 14.12 -4.04 -10.50
N SER A 169 14.76 -4.42 -9.39
CA SER A 169 14.85 -3.58 -8.20
C SER A 169 16.11 -2.71 -8.25
N GLU A 170 15.93 -1.41 -8.02
CA GLU A 170 17.01 -0.46 -7.78
C GLU A 170 17.25 -0.33 -6.28
N LYS A 171 18.46 0.10 -5.89
CA LYS A 171 18.80 0.40 -4.50
C LYS A 171 18.87 1.91 -4.34
N ILE A 172 18.16 2.44 -3.35
CA ILE A 172 18.23 3.85 -2.96
C ILE A 172 18.82 3.92 -1.56
N GLU A 173 19.84 4.75 -1.39
CA GLU A 173 20.45 5.05 -0.10
C GLU A 173 19.80 6.30 0.50
N VAL A 174 19.37 6.19 1.76
CA VAL A 174 18.87 7.31 2.56
C VAL A 174 19.56 7.26 3.91
N GLU A 175 20.41 8.26 4.18
CA GLU A 175 21.09 8.41 5.49
C GLU A 175 21.77 7.13 6.00
N ASN A 176 22.56 6.50 5.12
CA ASN A 176 23.31 5.25 5.35
C ASN A 176 22.46 3.97 5.44
N GLU A 177 21.14 4.03 5.24
CA GLU A 177 20.28 2.85 5.09
C GLU A 177 19.97 2.62 3.60
N THR A 178 20.08 1.36 3.16
CA THR A 178 19.80 0.98 1.77
C THR A 178 18.43 0.34 1.66
N PHE A 179 17.62 0.83 0.73
CA PHE A 179 16.28 0.33 0.47
C PHE A 179 16.16 -0.20 -0.96
N ASN A 180 15.45 -1.32 -1.11
CA ASN A 180 15.08 -1.83 -2.43
C ASN A 180 13.87 -1.05 -2.96
N VAL A 181 13.90 -0.67 -4.22
CA VAL A 181 12.83 0.06 -4.90
C VAL A 181 12.54 -0.63 -6.22
N LEU A 182 11.29 -1.00 -6.48
CA LEU A 182 10.91 -1.54 -7.78
C LEU A 182 11.11 -0.45 -8.85
N GLY A 183 11.86 -0.74 -9.91
CA GLY A 183 12.27 0.28 -10.89
C GLY A 183 11.09 0.99 -11.56
N PHE A 184 9.93 0.34 -11.65
CA PHE A 184 8.71 0.97 -12.16
C PHE A 184 8.06 1.98 -11.19
N PHE A 185 8.46 2.02 -9.92
CA PHE A 185 8.07 3.09 -8.99
C PHE A 185 8.85 4.39 -9.22
N ILE A 186 10.04 4.29 -9.79
CA ILE A 186 10.93 5.42 -10.09
C ILE A 186 10.56 6.03 -11.44
N ASP A 187 10.24 5.20 -12.43
CA ASP A 187 9.92 5.61 -13.79
C ASP A 187 8.46 6.08 -13.96
N LYS A 188 8.26 7.40 -14.02
CA LYS A 188 6.94 8.01 -14.23
C LYS A 188 6.28 7.61 -15.55
N ASN A 189 7.03 7.19 -16.56
CA ASN A 189 6.49 6.78 -17.86
C ASN A 189 5.84 5.38 -17.82
N LYS A 190 6.12 4.60 -16.76
CA LYS A 190 5.55 3.26 -16.56
C LYS A 190 4.27 3.26 -15.71
N GLN A 191 3.83 4.44 -15.26
CA GLN A 191 2.56 4.63 -14.57
C GLN A 191 1.47 4.92 -15.60
N ASP A 192 0.44 4.07 -15.62
CA ASP A 192 -0.77 4.39 -16.38
C ASP A 192 -1.46 5.55 -15.62
N LYS A 193 -1.72 6.68 -16.30
CA LYS A 193 -2.49 7.78 -15.71
C LYS A 193 -3.92 7.30 -15.49
N ASN A 194 -4.43 7.47 -14.27
CA ASN A 194 -5.87 7.33 -13.99
C ASN A 194 -6.61 8.41 -14.78
N ASN A 195 -7.05 8.09 -16.00
CA ASN A 195 -8.00 8.90 -16.76
C ASN A 195 -9.43 8.56 -16.29
#